data_AF-A0A661CPL2-F1
#
_entry.id   AF-A0A661CPL2-F1
#
_cell.length_a   1.000
_cell.length_b   1.000
_cell.length_c   1.000
_cell.angle_alpha   90.00
_cell.angle_beta   90.00
_cell.angle_gamma   90.00
#
_symmetry.space_group_name_H-M   'P 1'
#
loop_
_entity.id
_entity.type
_entity.pdbx_description
1 polymer ?
#
loop_
_entity_poly.entity_id
_entity_poly.type
_entity_poly.pdbx_seq_one_letter_code
_entity_poly.pdbx_strand_id
1 'polypeptide(L)' 'MSEFFAMGGYAGYVWSSYGIAAIVLFLNAFSSLRRHQSILHRLKRLESK' A
#
# COMPACT_ATOMS: atom_id res chain seq x y z
N MET A 1 -24.47 0.61 -15.32
CA MET A 1 -23.06 0.72 -14.88
C MET A 1 -22.56 2.16 -14.87
N SER A 2 -22.92 2.96 -15.88
CA SER A 2 -22.50 4.38 -15.97
C SER A 2 -23.06 5.27 -14.86
N GLU A 3 -24.22 4.95 -14.28
CA GLU A 3 -24.85 5.72 -13.19
C GLU A 3 -24.05 5.70 -11.87
N PHE A 4 -23.28 4.63 -11.61
CA PHE A 4 -22.39 4.56 -10.44
C PHE A 4 -21.16 5.48 -10.57
N PHE A 5 -20.67 5.67 -11.79
CA PHE A 5 -19.60 6.63 -12.10
C PHE A 5 -20.15 8.05 -12.33
N ALA A 6 -21.42 8.17 -12.71
CA ALA A 6 -22.11 9.42 -13.02
C ALA A 6 -23.11 9.84 -11.94
N MET A 7 -22.83 9.53 -10.66
CA MET A 7 -23.53 10.14 -9.52
C MET A 7 -23.14 11.63 -9.38
N GLY A 8 -23.54 12.46 -10.35
CA GLY A 8 -23.56 13.94 -10.30
C GLY A 8 -22.50 14.62 -9.42
N GLY A 9 -21.21 14.34 -9.64
CA GLY A 9 -20.10 15.01 -8.94
C GLY A 9 -19.51 14.27 -7.71
N TYR A 10 -20.19 13.29 -7.12
CA TYR A 10 -19.70 12.56 -5.93
C TYR A 10 -18.71 11.44 -6.25
N ALA A 11 -18.77 10.87 -7.45
CA ALA A 11 -17.91 9.75 -7.85
C ALA A 11 -16.42 10.12 -7.76
N GLY A 12 -16.05 11.38 -8.05
CA GLY A 12 -14.67 11.85 -7.92
C GLY A 12 -14.14 11.74 -6.48
N TYR A 13 -14.93 12.15 -5.48
CA TYR A 13 -14.56 12.07 -4.06
C TYR A 13 -14.41 10.64 -3.57
N VAL A 14 -15.31 9.75 -3.98
CA VAL A 14 -15.31 8.33 -3.61
C VAL A 14 -14.06 7.65 -4.17
N TRP A 15 -13.82 7.80 -5.48
CA TRP A 15 -12.65 7.21 -6.15
C TRP A 15 -11.32 7.77 -5.65
N SER A 16 -11.23 9.07 -5.36
CA SER A 16 -10.03 9.65 -4.74
C SER A 16 -9.78 9.08 -3.34
N SER A 17 -10.82 8.87 -2.53
CA SER A 17 -10.70 8.26 -1.20
C SER A 17 -10.18 6.82 -1.29
N TYR A 18 -10.70 6.03 -2.24
CA TYR A 18 -10.18 4.69 -2.53
C TYR A 18 -8.74 4.71 -3.06
N GLY A 19 -8.38 5.69 -3.90
CA GLY A 19 -7.02 5.87 -4.39
C GLY A 19 -6.03 6.16 -3.26
N ILE A 20 -6.38 7.06 -2.34
CA ILE A 20 -5.56 7.37 -1.16
C ILE A 20 -5.42 6.12 -0.27
N ALA A 21 -6.50 5.39 -0.03
CA ALA A 21 -6.45 4.14 0.75
C ALA A 21 -5.53 3.09 0.10
N ALA A 22 -5.62 2.92 -1.22
CA ALA A 22 -4.75 2.02 -1.97
C ALA A 22 -3.28 2.44 -1.87
N ILE A 23 -2.97 3.74 -1.96
CA ILE A 23 -1.61 4.27 -1.80
C ILE A 23 -1.08 3.96 -0.39
N VAL A 24 -1.86 4.20 0.66
CA VAL A 24 -1.45 3.92 2.05
C VAL A 24 -1.18 2.43 2.25
N LEU A 25 -2.06 1.55 1.74
CA LEU A 25 -1.86 0.11 1.78
C LEU A 25 -0.60 -0.31 1.02
N PHE A 26 -0.36 0.26 -0.16
CA PHE A 26 0.82 -0.05 -0.98
C PHE A 26 2.11 0.36 -0.27
N LEU A 27 2.16 1.57 0.31
CA LEU A 27 3.29 2.06 1.09
C LEU A 27 3.54 1.20 2.34
N ASN A 28 2.49 0.75 3.01
CA ASN A 28 2.60 -0.12 4.17
C ASN A 28 3.13 -1.51 3.78
N ALA A 29 2.56 -2.12 2.74
CA ALA A 29 3.00 -3.40 2.21
C ALA A 29 4.47 -3.35 1.76
N PHE A 30 4.86 -2.29 1.04
CA PHE A 30 6.22 -2.10 0.57
C PHE A 30 7.20 -1.87 1.72
N SER A 31 6.81 -1.09 2.73
CA SER A 31 7.62 -0.91 3.94
C SER A 31 7.76 -2.21 4.73
N SER A 32 6.70 -3.01 4.83
CA SER A 32 6.72 -4.34 5.47
C SER A 32 7.69 -5.28 4.74
N LEU A 33 7.63 -5.31 3.41
CA LEU A 33 8.51 -6.14 2.58
C LEU A 33 9.99 -5.75 2.74
N ARG A 34 10.29 -4.45 2.73
CA ARG A 34 11.65 -3.93 2.96
C ARG A 34 12.16 -4.27 4.37
N ARG A 35 11.28 -4.19 5.37
CA ARG A 35 11.64 -4.49 6.75
C ARG A 35 11.92 -5.98 6.95
N HIS A 36 11.18 -6.85 6.26
CA HIS A 36 11.42 -8.29 6.26
C HIS A 36 12.79 -8.65 5.69
N GLN A 37 13.16 -8.04 4.55
CA GLN A 37 14.49 -8.17 3.95
C GLN A 37 15.61 -7.71 4.91
N SER A 38 15.40 -6.60 5.62
CA SER A 38 16.39 -6.07 6.56
C SER A 38 16.58 -6.95 7.81
N ILE A 39 15.55 -7.69 8.23
CA ILE A 39 15.65 -8.62 9.36
C ILE A 39 16.42 -9.88 8.95
N LEU A 40 16.15 -10.42 7.75
CA LEU A 40 16.87 -11.57 7.20
C LEU A 40 18.37 -11.26 7.00
N HIS A 41 18.70 -10.06 6.51
CA HIS A 41 20.09 -9.63 6.38
C HIS A 41 20.81 -9.47 7.74
N ARG A 42 20.09 -9.13 8.82
CA ARG A 42 20.66 -9.07 10.16
C ARG A 42 20.96 -10.46 10.73
N LEU A 43 20.09 -11.44 10.49
CA LEU A 43 20.29 -12.82 10.94
C LEU A 43 21.53 -13.44 10.26
N LYS A 44 21.66 -13.26 8.94
CA LYS A 44 22.81 -13.78 8.18
C LYS A 44 24.16 -13.19 8.61
N ARG A 45 24.15 -11.97 9.17
CA ARG A 45 25.35 -11.31 9.71
C ARG A 45 25.74 -11.83 11.10
N LEU A 46 24.79 -12.33 11.88
CA LEU A 46 25.05 -12.88 13.22
C LEU A 46 25.52 -14.34 13.18
N GLU A 47 25.08 -15.13 12.20
CA GLU A 47 25.51 -16.53 12.02
C GLU A 47 26.95 -16.67 11.51
N SER A 48 27.53 -15.59 10.96
CA SER A 48 28.91 -15.55 10.44
C SER A 48 29.97 -15.26 11.53
N LYS A 49 29.62 -15.22 12.81
CA LYS A 49 30.54 -14.89 13.91
C LYS A 49 30.59 -16.01 14.94
#